data_AF-A0A9E2K8G1-F1
#
_entry.id   AF-A0A9E2K8G1-F1
#
_cell.length_a   1.000
_cell.length_b   1.000
_cell.length_c   1.000
_cell.angle_alpha   90.00
_cell.angle_beta   90.00
_cell.angle_gamma   90.00
#
_symmetry.space_group_name_H-M   'P 1'
#
loop_
_entity.id
_entity.type
_entity.pdbx_description
1 polymer ?
#
loop_
_entity_poly.entity_id
_entity_poly.type
_entity_poly.pdbx_seq_one_letter_code
_entity_poly.pdbx_strand_id
1 'polypeptide(L)'
;MSNEIAPLTDPGLPEHVHRKSDVDPLAAKKAERQVGILFLLSVLGTLLFVFSYVGIEEDVFIFLPVMGSTNAHQLFLGLGLAMALFFIGMAAVHWAKTLMPDHEVIDVRKEQRSKDEDRAAFVATVKERGGEAGLGRRPFIKRTMGLALGLVGISPILLLRDLGPLPENDLNTTNWAAGTRLVTDPGNRPIKPSDLEVGGVVQVQPEFPAGKERHLDDIAQDSVLLIRIRPEEFNLTPERLSWTYEGIIAFSKICSHMGCAVALYEQTTKHLLCPCHQSTFDVTRAAKVIFGPAARPLPQLAITVDSEGYLVAQAPFNEAVGPSFWGRDSQ
;
A
#
# COMPACT_ATOMS: atom_id res chain seq x y z
N MET A 1 -1.75 43.34 42.81
CA MET A 1 -3.19 43.06 42.79
C MET A 1 -3.39 41.95 41.78
N SER A 2 -3.59 40.72 42.26
CA SER A 2 -3.78 39.55 41.41
C SER A 2 -5.12 39.68 40.69
N ASN A 3 -5.08 39.75 39.36
CA ASN A 3 -6.27 39.58 38.52
C ASN A 3 -6.65 38.10 38.50
N GLU A 4 -7.00 37.54 39.66
CA GLU A 4 -7.67 36.25 39.72
C GLU A 4 -9.12 36.49 39.27
N ILE A 5 -9.39 36.14 38.02
CA ILE A 5 -10.73 36.12 37.46
C ILE A 5 -11.51 35.11 38.31
N ALA A 6 -12.56 35.58 38.99
CA ALA A 6 -13.41 34.72 39.79
C ALA A 6 -13.89 33.53 38.91
N PRO A 7 -13.79 32.28 39.39
CA PRO A 7 -14.23 31.13 38.61
C PRO A 7 -15.70 31.33 38.23
N LEU A 8 -16.00 31.14 36.93
CA LEU A 8 -17.35 31.20 36.41
C LEU A 8 -18.24 30.26 37.22
N THR A 9 -19.28 30.80 37.85
CA THR A 9 -20.25 30.02 38.61
C THR A 9 -20.91 29.01 37.69
N ASP A 10 -21.02 27.76 38.16
CA ASP A 10 -21.73 26.70 37.42
C ASP A 10 -23.17 27.18 37.13
N PRO A 11 -23.56 27.34 35.85
CA PRO A 11 -24.91 27.80 35.51
C PRO A 11 -25.99 26.75 35.83
N GLY A 12 -25.61 25.54 36.25
CA GLY A 12 -26.52 24.45 36.53
C GLY A 12 -27.08 23.81 35.26
N LEU A 13 -28.06 22.92 35.42
CA LEU A 13 -28.76 22.33 34.27
C LEU A 13 -29.74 23.34 33.68
N PRO A 14 -29.81 23.47 32.34
CA PRO A 14 -30.89 24.20 31.70
C PRO A 14 -32.24 23.54 31.99
N GLU A 15 -33.32 24.32 31.87
CA GLU A 15 -34.68 23.80 31.99
C GLU A 15 -34.96 22.75 30.90
N HIS A 16 -35.54 21.61 31.31
CA HIS A 16 -35.87 20.52 30.41
C HIS A 16 -36.93 20.95 29.38
N VAL A 17 -36.61 20.78 28.10
CA VAL A 17 -37.50 21.20 27.01
C VAL A 17 -38.33 20.00 26.54
N HIS A 18 -39.60 19.98 26.95
CA HIS A 18 -40.55 18.96 26.49
C HIS A 18 -40.81 19.04 24.99
N ARG A 19 -40.85 17.89 24.33
CA ARG A 19 -41.20 17.78 22.91
C ARG A 19 -42.71 17.78 22.78
N LYS A 20 -43.19 18.10 21.57
CA LYS A 20 -44.63 18.06 21.27
C LYS A 20 -45.26 16.68 21.53
N SER A 21 -44.51 15.61 21.26
CA SER A 21 -44.91 14.22 21.50
C SER A 21 -45.03 13.87 22.99
N ASP A 22 -44.39 14.61 23.89
CA ASP A 22 -44.50 14.38 25.33
C ASP A 22 -45.81 14.93 25.91
N VAL A 23 -46.44 15.90 25.22
CA VAL A 23 -47.64 16.60 25.69
C VAL A 23 -48.90 16.24 24.88
N ASP A 24 -48.77 16.01 23.57
CA ASP A 24 -49.87 15.72 22.65
C ASP A 24 -49.89 14.24 22.23
N PRO A 25 -50.88 13.44 22.68
CA PRO A 25 -51.00 12.02 22.32
C PRO A 25 -51.12 11.75 20.81
N LEU A 26 -51.68 12.69 20.04
CA LEU A 26 -51.79 12.53 18.59
C LEU A 26 -50.42 12.70 17.91
N ALA A 27 -49.60 13.63 18.41
CA ALA A 27 -48.22 13.81 17.95
C ALA A 27 -47.36 12.58 18.29
N ALA A 28 -47.51 12.00 19.47
CA ALA A 28 -46.85 10.75 19.87
C ALA A 28 -47.21 9.59 18.93
N LYS A 29 -48.51 9.37 18.67
CA LYS A 29 -48.98 8.29 17.78
C LYS A 29 -48.49 8.47 16.33
N LYS A 30 -48.36 9.72 15.87
CA LYS A 30 -47.78 10.02 14.56
C LYS A 30 -46.28 9.67 14.52
N ALA A 31 -45.52 10.04 15.55
CA ALA A 31 -44.10 9.72 15.65
C ALA A 31 -43.87 8.20 15.74
N GLU A 32 -44.70 7.48 16.49
CA GLU A 32 -44.68 6.01 16.59
C GLU A 32 -44.86 5.37 15.22
N ARG A 33 -45.86 5.81 14.45
CA ARG A 33 -46.07 5.32 13.08
C ARG A 33 -44.88 5.61 12.17
N GLN A 34 -44.25 6.78 12.29
CA GLN A 34 -43.06 7.11 11.52
C GLN A 34 -41.90 6.17 11.85
N VAL A 35 -41.59 5.98 13.13
CA VAL A 35 -40.56 5.03 13.59
C VAL A 35 -40.85 3.62 13.07
N GLY A 36 -42.10 3.16 13.20
CA GLY A 36 -42.52 1.85 12.71
C GLY A 36 -42.34 1.68 11.20
N ILE A 37 -42.70 2.69 10.40
CA ILE A 37 -42.46 2.68 8.95
C ILE A 37 -40.97 2.58 8.63
N LEU A 38 -40.11 3.30 9.35
CA LEU A 38 -38.67 3.24 9.14
C LEU A 38 -38.10 1.84 9.45
N PHE A 39 -38.52 1.22 10.56
CA PHE A 39 -38.13 -0.17 10.83
C PHE A 39 -38.63 -1.14 9.76
N LEU A 40 -39.86 -0.96 9.24
CA LEU A 40 -40.38 -1.78 8.14
C LEU A 40 -39.58 -1.59 6.84
N LEU A 41 -39.14 -0.38 6.52
CA LEU A 41 -38.25 -0.13 5.36
C LEU A 41 -36.90 -0.83 5.53
N SER A 42 -36.37 -0.90 6.76
CA SER A 42 -35.17 -1.69 7.06
C SER A 42 -35.38 -3.19 6.84
N VAL A 43 -36.53 -3.72 7.26
CA VAL A 43 -36.92 -5.11 7.00
C VAL A 43 -36.99 -5.38 5.50
N LEU A 44 -37.62 -4.49 4.72
CA LEU A 44 -37.65 -4.61 3.26
C LEU A 44 -36.25 -4.59 2.64
N GLY A 45 -35.35 -3.74 3.12
CA GLY A 45 -33.95 -3.73 2.68
C GLY A 45 -33.25 -5.07 2.98
N THR A 46 -33.47 -5.64 4.17
CA THR A 46 -32.90 -6.93 4.57
C THR A 46 -33.45 -8.08 3.71
N LEU A 47 -34.76 -8.08 3.43
CA LEU A 47 -35.37 -9.06 2.54
C LEU A 47 -34.85 -8.93 1.11
N LEU A 48 -34.67 -7.71 0.61
CA LEU A 48 -34.04 -7.46 -0.69
C LEU A 48 -32.62 -8.02 -0.71
N PHE A 49 -31.81 -7.75 0.31
CA PHE A 49 -30.45 -8.28 0.43
C PHE A 49 -30.42 -9.81 0.37
N VAL A 50 -31.24 -10.48 1.18
CA VAL A 50 -31.31 -11.95 1.21
C VAL A 50 -31.78 -12.50 -0.13
N PHE A 51 -32.84 -11.92 -0.71
CA PHE A 51 -33.34 -12.33 -2.01
C PHE A 51 -32.30 -12.13 -3.11
N SER A 52 -31.56 -11.02 -3.11
CA SER A 52 -30.49 -10.79 -4.08
C SER A 52 -29.39 -11.83 -3.93
N TYR A 53 -28.99 -12.16 -2.71
CA TYR A 53 -27.93 -13.14 -2.45
C TYR A 53 -28.25 -14.56 -2.94
N VAL A 54 -29.51 -14.99 -2.81
CA VAL A 54 -29.90 -16.39 -3.16
C VAL A 54 -30.70 -16.52 -4.45
N GLY A 55 -31.32 -15.43 -4.91
CA GLY A 55 -32.35 -15.46 -5.95
C GLY A 55 -31.98 -14.75 -7.25
N ILE A 56 -30.85 -14.05 -7.30
CA ILE A 56 -30.36 -13.39 -8.52
C ILE A 56 -29.04 -14.06 -8.93
N GLU A 57 -28.94 -14.51 -10.18
CA GLU A 57 -27.71 -15.12 -10.69
C GLU A 57 -26.61 -14.06 -10.90
N GLU A 58 -25.35 -14.47 -10.72
CA GLU A 58 -24.19 -13.56 -10.73
C GLU A 58 -23.87 -12.99 -12.13
N ASP A 59 -24.42 -13.57 -13.20
CA ASP A 59 -24.21 -13.20 -14.60
C ASP A 59 -25.36 -12.39 -15.21
N VAL A 60 -26.36 -12.00 -14.41
CA VAL A 60 -27.47 -11.15 -14.88
C VAL A 60 -27.05 -9.68 -14.90
N PHE A 61 -27.09 -9.07 -16.08
CA PHE A 61 -26.88 -7.64 -16.27
C PHE A 61 -28.18 -6.94 -16.68
N ILE A 62 -28.47 -5.82 -16.02
CA ILE A 62 -29.58 -4.93 -16.37
C ILE A 62 -29.05 -3.59 -16.84
N PHE A 63 -29.71 -3.00 -17.83
CA PHE A 63 -29.38 -1.66 -18.29
C PHE A 63 -30.11 -0.63 -17.44
N LEU A 64 -29.34 0.25 -16.79
CA LEU A 64 -29.87 1.40 -16.06
C LEU A 64 -29.46 2.69 -16.79
N PRO A 65 -30.41 3.58 -17.10
CA PRO A 65 -30.06 4.90 -17.62
C PRO A 65 -29.01 5.58 -16.72
N VAL A 66 -28.03 6.26 -17.31
CA VAL A 66 -26.86 6.88 -16.64
C VAL A 66 -25.77 5.90 -16.16
N MET A 67 -26.13 4.73 -15.61
CA MET A 67 -25.15 3.75 -15.10
C MET A 67 -24.71 2.71 -16.13
N GLY A 68 -25.43 2.56 -17.25
CA GLY A 68 -25.12 1.58 -18.28
C GLY A 68 -25.44 0.15 -17.85
N SER A 69 -24.71 -0.82 -18.40
CA SER A 69 -24.86 -2.23 -18.06
C SER A 69 -24.31 -2.50 -16.66
N THR A 70 -25.19 -2.83 -15.73
CA THR A 70 -24.86 -3.03 -14.32
C THR A 70 -25.23 -4.45 -13.90
N ASN A 71 -24.37 -5.08 -13.12
CA ASN A 71 -24.63 -6.40 -12.56
C ASN A 71 -25.79 -6.30 -11.54
N ALA A 72 -26.89 -7.01 -11.81
CA ALA A 72 -28.11 -6.93 -11.01
C ALA A 72 -27.89 -7.49 -9.60
N HIS A 73 -27.16 -8.60 -9.48
CA HIS A 73 -26.84 -9.24 -8.20
C HIS A 73 -26.12 -8.26 -7.25
N GLN A 74 -25.01 -7.67 -7.70
CA GLN A 74 -24.22 -6.73 -6.88
C GLN A 74 -24.99 -5.45 -6.53
N LEU A 75 -25.77 -4.93 -7.48
CA LEU A 75 -26.54 -3.71 -7.26
C LEU A 75 -27.58 -3.89 -6.15
N PHE A 76 -28.39 -4.94 -6.22
CA PHE A 76 -29.47 -5.15 -5.25
C PHE A 76 -28.96 -5.66 -3.90
N LEU A 77 -27.84 -6.39 -3.87
CA LEU A 77 -27.11 -6.64 -2.62
C LEU A 77 -26.70 -5.35 -1.93
N GLY A 78 -26.02 -4.45 -2.66
CA GLY A 78 -25.59 -3.17 -2.12
C GLY A 78 -26.76 -2.32 -1.65
N LEU A 79 -27.82 -2.21 -2.47
CA LEU A 79 -29.00 -1.41 -2.15
C LEU A 79 -29.79 -1.99 -0.96
N GLY A 80 -29.96 -3.31 -0.91
CA GLY A 80 -30.65 -3.99 0.19
C GLY A 80 -29.95 -3.76 1.53
N LEU A 81 -28.62 -3.96 1.58
CA LEU A 81 -27.84 -3.72 2.78
C LEU A 81 -27.84 -2.24 3.19
N ALA A 82 -27.68 -1.33 2.22
CA ALA A 82 -27.73 0.11 2.47
C ALA A 82 -29.08 0.53 3.07
N MET A 83 -30.20 0.08 2.47
CA MET A 83 -31.53 0.34 3.00
C MET A 83 -31.71 -0.25 4.41
N ALA A 84 -31.28 -1.50 4.63
CA ALA A 84 -31.41 -2.16 5.92
C ALA A 84 -30.73 -1.35 7.04
N LEU A 85 -29.46 -0.99 6.86
CA LEU A 85 -28.66 -0.30 7.88
C LEU A 85 -29.03 1.18 8.02
N PHE A 86 -29.34 1.86 6.91
CA PHE A 86 -29.74 3.25 6.97
C PHE A 86 -31.07 3.43 7.71
N PHE A 87 -32.08 2.64 7.36
CA PHE A 87 -33.41 2.80 7.95
C PHE A 87 -33.49 2.30 9.39
N ILE A 88 -32.73 1.27 9.80
CA ILE A 88 -32.68 0.86 11.22
C ILE A 88 -32.02 1.94 12.09
N GLY A 89 -30.92 2.53 11.61
CA GLY A 89 -30.24 3.62 12.32
C GLY A 89 -31.12 4.87 12.39
N MET A 90 -31.73 5.27 11.27
CA MET A 90 -32.65 6.40 11.23
C MET A 90 -33.88 6.18 12.11
N ALA A 91 -34.44 4.96 12.14
CA ALA A 91 -35.53 4.61 13.04
C ALA A 91 -35.13 4.74 14.51
N ALA A 92 -33.97 4.21 14.90
CA ALA A 92 -33.48 4.29 16.27
C ALA A 92 -33.24 5.74 16.72
N VAL A 93 -32.63 6.58 15.87
CA VAL A 93 -32.42 8.00 16.16
C VAL A 93 -33.76 8.74 16.23
N HIS A 94 -34.68 8.49 15.30
CA HIS A 94 -35.99 9.14 15.30
C HIS A 94 -36.80 8.75 16.54
N TRP A 95 -36.74 7.48 16.94
CA TRP A 95 -37.35 6.97 18.18
C TRP A 95 -36.76 7.64 19.42
N ALA A 96 -35.43 7.69 19.53
CA ALA A 96 -34.74 8.34 20.64
C ALA A 96 -35.10 9.83 20.73
N LYS A 97 -35.15 10.54 19.60
CA LYS A 97 -35.42 11.98 19.57
C LYS A 97 -36.88 12.36 19.77
N THR A 98 -37.84 11.48 19.47
CA THR A 98 -39.27 11.86 19.44
C THR A 98 -40.14 11.15 20.46
N LEU A 99 -39.72 10.02 21.05
CA LEU A 99 -40.58 9.24 21.95
C LEU A 99 -39.87 8.75 23.21
N MET A 100 -38.57 8.52 23.14
CA MET A 100 -37.81 8.06 24.31
C MET A 100 -37.70 9.19 25.33
N PRO A 101 -38.03 8.97 26.61
CA PRO A 101 -37.92 10.03 27.62
C PRO A 101 -36.46 10.41 27.80
N ASP A 102 -36.17 11.71 27.74
CA ASP A 102 -34.86 12.29 28.01
C ASP A 102 -34.91 13.12 29.29
N HIS A 103 -33.77 13.19 29.98
CA HIS A 103 -33.59 13.97 31.20
C HIS A 103 -32.12 14.39 31.30
N GLU A 104 -31.90 15.64 31.66
CA GLU A 104 -30.57 16.18 31.88
C GLU A 104 -30.03 15.67 33.22
N VAL A 105 -28.85 15.06 33.20
CA VAL A 105 -28.18 14.53 34.39
C VAL A 105 -26.78 15.11 34.48
N ILE A 106 -26.40 15.56 35.67
CA ILE A 106 -25.02 15.90 36.00
C ILE A 106 -24.36 14.66 36.61
N ASP A 107 -23.36 14.11 35.93
CA ASP A 107 -22.40 13.19 36.53
C ASP A 107 -21.13 13.97 36.89
N VAL A 108 -20.98 14.27 38.18
CA VAL A 108 -19.80 15.00 38.68
C VAL A 108 -18.59 14.10 38.50
N ARG A 109 -17.70 14.49 37.58
CA ARG A 109 -16.46 13.78 37.36
C ARG A 109 -15.65 13.77 38.65
N LYS A 110 -15.47 12.57 39.21
CA LYS A 110 -14.50 12.36 40.28
C LYS A 110 -13.13 12.85 39.82
N GLU A 111 -12.37 13.41 40.74
CA GLU A 111 -10.95 13.70 40.50
C GLU A 111 -10.28 12.42 39.97
N GLN A 112 -9.46 12.53 38.92
CA GLN A 112 -8.68 11.40 38.40
C GLN A 112 -7.48 11.09 39.33
N ARG A 113 -7.76 11.01 40.62
CA ARG A 113 -6.82 10.77 41.70
C ARG A 113 -7.54 9.96 42.78
N SER A 114 -6.94 8.84 43.17
CA SER A 114 -7.38 8.08 44.35
C SER A 114 -7.16 8.89 45.64
N LYS A 115 -7.99 8.66 46.65
CA LYS A 115 -7.84 9.30 47.96
C LYS A 115 -6.46 9.02 48.54
N ASP A 116 -5.93 9.96 49.31
CA ASP A 116 -4.59 9.83 49.89
C ASP A 116 -4.47 8.63 50.83
N GLU A 117 -5.56 8.28 51.52
CA GLU A 117 -5.67 7.07 52.34
C GLU A 117 -5.49 5.79 51.49
N ASP A 118 -6.21 5.66 50.37
CA ASP A 118 -6.09 4.49 49.48
C ASP A 118 -4.68 4.35 48.91
N ARG A 119 -4.05 5.46 48.56
CA ARG A 119 -2.66 5.49 48.06
C ARG A 119 -1.67 5.10 49.15
N ALA A 120 -1.83 5.64 50.35
CA ALA A 120 -0.99 5.30 51.49
C ALA A 120 -1.14 3.82 51.86
N ALA A 121 -2.37 3.31 51.90
CA ALA A 121 -2.67 1.90 52.14
C ALA A 121 -2.09 0.99 51.06
N PHE A 122 -2.20 1.35 49.78
CA PHE A 122 -1.57 0.62 48.68
C PHE A 122 -0.05 0.56 48.84
N VAL A 123 0.61 1.70 49.08
CA VAL A 123 2.06 1.77 49.29
C VAL A 123 2.49 0.94 50.50
N ALA A 124 1.74 1.00 51.61
CA ALA A 124 2.01 0.21 52.80
C ALA A 124 1.91 -1.29 52.49
N THR A 125 0.84 -1.71 51.83
CA THR A 125 0.62 -3.11 51.43
C THR A 125 1.71 -3.62 50.50
N VAL A 126 2.08 -2.86 49.45
CA VAL A 126 3.14 -3.24 48.52
C VAL A 126 4.49 -3.37 49.23
N LYS A 127 4.81 -2.47 50.17
CA LYS A 127 6.05 -2.54 50.96
C LYS A 127 6.06 -3.73 51.92
N GLU A 128 4.95 -3.97 52.61
CA GLU A 128 4.79 -5.12 53.51
C GLU A 128 4.96 -6.43 52.75
N ARG A 129 4.17 -6.66 51.69
CA ARG A 129 4.24 -7.86 50.85
C ARG A 129 5.59 -8.01 50.15
N GLY A 130 6.18 -6.91 49.67
CA GLY A 130 7.53 -6.91 49.12
C GLY A 130 8.61 -7.28 50.14
N GLY A 131 8.43 -6.88 51.40
CA GLY A 131 9.25 -7.27 52.53
C GLY A 131 9.10 -8.75 52.91
N GLU A 132 7.86 -9.25 53.00
CA GLU A 132 7.52 -10.66 53.26
C GLU A 132 8.13 -11.60 52.21
N ALA A 133 8.12 -11.20 50.94
CA ALA A 133 8.74 -11.95 49.85
C ALA A 133 10.26 -12.17 50.05
N GLY A 134 10.92 -11.37 50.90
CA GLY A 134 12.30 -11.60 51.35
C GLY A 134 13.37 -11.48 50.26
N LEU A 135 13.01 -11.07 49.03
CA LEU A 135 13.91 -10.95 47.88
C LEU A 135 15.08 -9.98 48.13
N GLY A 136 14.87 -8.94 48.94
CA GLY A 136 15.92 -7.99 49.32
C GLY A 136 17.04 -8.61 50.16
N ARG A 137 16.74 -9.63 50.96
CA ARG A 137 17.70 -10.31 51.86
C ARG A 137 18.34 -11.54 51.21
N ARG A 138 17.91 -11.93 50.00
CA ARG A 138 18.37 -13.12 49.26
C ARG A 138 19.06 -12.70 47.95
N PRO A 139 20.27 -12.09 48.00
CA PRO A 139 20.90 -11.49 46.83
C PRO A 139 21.26 -12.51 45.75
N PHE A 140 21.58 -13.76 46.12
CA PHE A 140 21.85 -14.82 45.16
C PHE A 140 20.61 -15.14 44.30
N ILE A 141 19.45 -15.40 44.93
CA ILE A 141 18.19 -15.68 44.23
C ILE A 141 17.78 -14.52 43.32
N LYS A 142 17.86 -13.27 43.82
CA LYS A 142 17.53 -12.09 43.02
C LYS A 142 18.42 -11.97 41.77
N ARG A 143 19.72 -12.23 41.90
CA ARG A 143 20.69 -12.17 40.79
C ARG A 143 20.48 -13.30 39.79
N THR A 144 20.28 -14.54 40.24
CA THR A 144 20.04 -15.67 39.34
C THR A 144 18.69 -15.58 38.66
N MET A 145 17.65 -15.07 39.34
CA MET A 145 16.35 -14.76 38.73
C MET A 145 16.49 -13.67 37.66
N GLY A 146 17.22 -12.59 37.95
CA GLY A 146 17.50 -11.54 36.97
C GLY A 146 18.27 -12.07 35.76
N LEU A 147 19.26 -12.94 35.97
CA LEU A 147 19.99 -13.59 34.87
C LEU A 147 19.09 -14.50 34.04
N ALA A 148 18.29 -15.35 34.68
CA ALA A 148 17.38 -16.26 33.99
C ALA A 148 16.31 -15.51 33.18
N LEU A 149 15.65 -14.52 33.78
CA LEU A 149 14.67 -13.67 33.08
C LEU A 149 15.33 -12.82 32.00
N GLY A 150 16.56 -12.34 32.21
CA GLY A 150 17.31 -11.58 31.21
C GLY A 150 17.67 -12.43 29.99
N LEU A 151 18.16 -13.65 30.20
CA LEU A 151 18.50 -14.58 29.12
C LEU A 151 17.26 -15.04 28.35
N VAL A 152 16.16 -15.37 29.04
CA VAL A 152 14.87 -15.66 28.39
C VAL A 152 14.34 -14.43 27.66
N GLY A 153 14.51 -13.23 28.23
CA GLY A 153 14.08 -11.98 27.59
C GLY A 153 14.85 -11.63 26.30
N ILE A 154 16.06 -12.17 26.10
CA ILE A 154 16.84 -12.00 24.87
C ILE A 154 16.34 -12.94 23.77
N SER A 155 15.73 -14.08 24.09
CA SER A 155 15.38 -15.09 23.07
C SER A 155 14.46 -14.56 21.95
N PRO A 156 13.47 -13.68 22.18
CA PRO A 156 12.68 -13.11 21.09
C PRO A 156 13.48 -12.26 20.10
N ILE A 157 14.59 -11.66 20.51
CA ILE A 157 15.47 -10.89 19.61
C ILE A 157 16.15 -11.84 18.61
N LEU A 158 16.52 -13.05 19.05
CA LEU A 158 17.11 -14.05 18.17
C LEU A 158 16.10 -14.56 17.13
N LEU A 159 14.82 -14.65 17.50
CA LEU A 159 13.74 -15.03 16.57
C LEU A 159 13.55 -14.00 15.45
N LEU A 160 14.01 -12.75 15.61
CA LEU A 160 13.99 -11.78 14.52
C LEU A 160 14.90 -12.18 13.34
N ARG A 161 15.88 -13.07 13.57
CA ARG A 161 16.71 -13.63 12.51
C ARG A 161 15.92 -14.54 11.56
N ASP A 162 14.81 -15.12 12.02
CA ASP A 162 13.97 -16.01 11.21
C ASP A 162 13.02 -15.24 10.28
N LEU A 163 13.00 -13.90 10.34
CA LEU A 163 12.14 -13.06 9.49
C LEU A 163 12.61 -12.98 8.02
N GLY A 164 13.77 -13.55 7.69
CA GLY A 164 14.20 -13.69 6.29
C GLY A 164 15.70 -13.93 6.14
N PRO A 165 16.12 -14.41 4.96
CA PRO A 165 17.53 -14.49 4.63
C PRO A 165 18.16 -13.10 4.57
N LEU A 166 19.47 -13.02 4.79
CA LEU A 166 20.20 -11.79 4.53
C LEU A 166 20.31 -11.62 3.01
N PRO A 167 20.12 -10.40 2.47
CA PRO A 167 20.06 -10.16 1.02
C PRO A 167 21.42 -10.28 0.29
N GLU A 168 22.52 -10.50 1.01
CA GLU A 168 23.89 -10.62 0.50
C GLU A 168 24.20 -9.69 -0.69
N ASN A 169 24.51 -10.27 -1.87
CA ASN A 169 24.82 -9.55 -3.10
C ASN A 169 23.73 -9.68 -4.17
N ASP A 170 22.54 -10.18 -3.80
CA ASP A 170 21.48 -10.50 -4.76
C ASP A 170 20.99 -9.27 -5.53
N LEU A 171 21.14 -8.07 -4.93
CA LEU A 171 20.77 -6.80 -5.55
C LEU A 171 21.80 -6.28 -6.57
N ASN A 172 22.98 -6.90 -6.67
CA ASN A 172 24.05 -6.48 -7.58
C ASN A 172 24.04 -7.23 -8.92
N THR A 173 23.33 -8.35 -9.00
CA THR A 173 23.38 -9.25 -10.16
C THR A 173 22.03 -9.35 -10.86
N THR A 174 22.06 -9.66 -12.14
CA THR A 174 20.89 -10.02 -12.96
C THR A 174 21.21 -11.29 -13.73
N ASN A 175 20.25 -11.86 -14.47
CA ASN A 175 20.51 -13.06 -15.28
C ASN A 175 21.14 -12.74 -16.65
N TRP A 176 21.51 -11.48 -16.90
CA TRP A 176 22.21 -11.10 -18.12
C TRP A 176 23.65 -11.60 -18.10
N ALA A 177 24.02 -12.37 -19.13
CA ALA A 177 25.38 -12.85 -19.35
C ALA A 177 25.85 -12.55 -20.77
N ALA A 178 27.16 -12.58 -20.98
CA ALA A 178 27.74 -12.42 -22.32
C ALA A 178 27.26 -13.53 -23.26
N GLY A 179 26.81 -13.15 -24.46
CA GLY A 179 26.29 -14.05 -25.49
C GLY A 179 24.82 -14.41 -25.33
N THR A 180 24.13 -13.98 -24.27
CA THR A 180 22.71 -14.29 -24.08
C THR A 180 21.85 -13.53 -25.09
N ARG A 181 20.97 -14.25 -25.80
CA ARG A 181 20.03 -13.66 -26.77
C ARG A 181 19.00 -12.78 -26.10
N LEU A 182 18.59 -11.73 -26.82
CA LEU A 182 17.51 -10.85 -26.42
C LEU A 182 16.20 -11.40 -27.00
N VAL A 183 15.27 -11.80 -26.13
CA VAL A 183 14.01 -12.45 -26.53
C VAL A 183 12.79 -11.64 -26.12
N THR A 184 11.68 -11.75 -26.86
CA THR A 184 10.42 -11.09 -26.51
C THR A 184 9.79 -11.67 -25.25
N ASP A 185 9.11 -10.82 -24.50
CA ASP A 185 8.23 -11.20 -23.40
C ASP A 185 6.81 -10.67 -23.62
N PRO A 186 5.79 -11.55 -23.73
CA PRO A 186 5.85 -13.01 -23.70
C PRO A 186 6.38 -13.63 -25.00
N GLY A 187 6.64 -14.94 -24.97
CA GLY A 187 6.84 -15.76 -26.17
C GLY A 187 8.28 -16.15 -26.51
N ASN A 188 9.29 -15.62 -25.81
CA ASN A 188 10.70 -15.99 -25.94
C ASN A 188 11.22 -16.00 -27.39
N ARG A 189 10.70 -15.13 -28.26
CA ARG A 189 11.16 -15.03 -29.65
C ARG A 189 12.45 -14.21 -29.71
N PRO A 190 13.57 -14.75 -30.23
CA PRO A 190 14.78 -13.96 -30.43
C PRO A 190 14.57 -12.80 -31.41
N ILE A 191 15.15 -11.65 -31.10
CA ILE A 191 15.01 -10.42 -31.90
C ILE A 191 16.19 -10.25 -32.85
N LYS A 192 15.90 -9.91 -34.12
CA LYS A 192 16.91 -9.43 -35.08
C LYS A 192 16.92 -7.89 -35.14
N PRO A 193 18.04 -7.24 -35.51
CA PRO A 193 18.06 -5.79 -35.74
C PRO A 193 17.02 -5.31 -36.75
N SER A 194 16.68 -6.14 -37.74
CA SER A 194 15.64 -5.87 -38.75
C SER A 194 14.22 -5.82 -38.19
N ASP A 195 13.97 -6.40 -37.01
CA ASP A 195 12.65 -6.43 -36.38
C ASP A 195 12.28 -5.09 -35.73
N LEU A 196 13.24 -4.19 -35.58
CA LEU A 196 13.07 -2.90 -34.92
C LEU A 196 13.24 -1.77 -35.93
N GLU A 197 12.17 -1.07 -36.25
CA GLU A 197 12.21 0.13 -37.09
C GLU A 197 12.71 1.35 -36.32
N VAL A 198 13.15 2.40 -37.02
CA VAL A 198 13.59 3.65 -36.37
C VAL A 198 12.42 4.30 -35.62
N GLY A 199 12.62 4.52 -34.33
CA GLY A 199 11.62 4.98 -33.37
C GLY A 199 10.80 3.85 -32.74
N GLY A 200 11.02 2.60 -33.16
CA GLY A 200 10.43 1.43 -32.55
C GLY A 200 11.03 1.18 -31.16
N VAL A 201 10.19 0.61 -30.29
CA VAL A 201 10.58 0.12 -28.97
C VAL A 201 10.08 -1.31 -28.77
N VAL A 202 10.89 -2.13 -28.14
CA VAL A 202 10.50 -3.50 -27.79
C VAL A 202 11.06 -3.87 -26.43
N GLN A 203 10.21 -4.48 -25.61
CA GLN A 203 10.64 -5.08 -24.36
C GLN A 203 11.27 -6.44 -24.64
N VAL A 204 12.41 -6.68 -24.02
CA VAL A 204 13.14 -7.94 -24.12
C VAL A 204 13.59 -8.43 -22.74
N GLN A 205 13.87 -9.72 -22.69
CA GLN A 205 14.47 -10.41 -21.57
C GLN A 205 15.67 -11.23 -22.06
N PRO A 206 16.58 -11.67 -21.17
CA PRO A 206 17.62 -12.61 -21.55
C PRO A 206 16.97 -13.94 -21.94
N GLU A 207 17.51 -14.63 -22.93
CA GLU A 207 17.13 -16.02 -23.17
C GLU A 207 17.37 -16.85 -21.90
N PHE A 208 16.34 -17.57 -21.46
CA PHE A 208 16.40 -18.39 -20.24
C PHE A 208 16.70 -19.85 -20.61
N PRO A 209 17.43 -20.60 -19.77
CA PRO A 209 17.71 -22.00 -20.04
C PRO A 209 16.43 -22.82 -20.29
N ALA A 210 16.43 -23.59 -21.38
CA ALA A 210 15.29 -24.42 -21.76
C ALA A 210 14.88 -25.37 -20.62
N GLY A 211 13.57 -25.44 -20.34
CA GLY A 211 13.01 -26.30 -19.30
C GLY A 211 13.09 -25.75 -17.88
N LYS A 212 13.64 -24.55 -17.66
CA LYS A 212 13.53 -23.82 -16.39
C LYS A 212 12.41 -22.80 -16.45
N GLU A 213 11.63 -22.74 -15.38
CA GLU A 213 10.65 -21.68 -15.17
C GLU A 213 11.36 -20.43 -14.67
N ARG A 214 10.99 -19.28 -15.24
CA ARG A 214 11.54 -17.98 -14.84
C ARG A 214 10.71 -17.46 -13.66
N HIS A 215 11.37 -17.08 -12.57
CA HIS A 215 10.66 -16.51 -11.42
C HIS A 215 10.19 -15.07 -11.72
N LEU A 216 9.14 -14.62 -11.02
CA LEU A 216 8.63 -13.26 -11.19
C LEU A 216 9.69 -12.20 -10.85
N ASP A 217 10.57 -12.49 -9.91
CA ASP A 217 11.68 -11.61 -9.52
C ASP A 217 12.69 -11.45 -10.66
N ASP A 218 13.00 -12.54 -11.39
CA ASP A 218 13.85 -12.50 -12.58
C ASP A 218 13.21 -11.66 -13.69
N ILE A 219 11.91 -11.85 -13.95
CA ILE A 219 11.17 -11.06 -14.95
C ILE A 219 11.24 -9.57 -14.61
N ALA A 220 11.06 -9.24 -13.33
CA ALA A 220 11.09 -7.87 -12.85
C ALA A 220 12.48 -7.24 -13.01
N GLN A 221 13.56 -7.94 -12.67
CA GLN A 221 14.91 -7.37 -12.69
C GLN A 221 15.54 -7.38 -14.10
N ASP A 222 15.28 -8.41 -14.89
CA ASP A 222 15.94 -8.62 -16.18
C ASP A 222 15.32 -7.83 -17.34
N SER A 223 14.15 -7.22 -17.13
CA SER A 223 13.43 -6.50 -18.18
C SER A 223 14.27 -5.36 -18.76
N VAL A 224 14.49 -5.42 -20.08
CA VAL A 224 15.22 -4.42 -20.87
C VAL A 224 14.30 -3.84 -21.93
N LEU A 225 14.49 -2.57 -22.23
CA LEU A 225 13.82 -1.88 -23.32
C LEU A 225 14.84 -1.57 -24.43
N LEU A 226 14.59 -2.13 -25.61
CA LEU A 226 15.30 -1.78 -26.82
C LEU A 226 14.62 -0.59 -27.49
N ILE A 227 15.44 0.34 -27.97
CA ILE A 227 14.99 1.53 -28.66
C ILE A 227 15.89 1.73 -29.87
N ARG A 228 15.32 1.87 -31.06
CA ARG A 228 16.09 2.25 -32.24
C ARG A 228 15.92 3.73 -32.52
N ILE A 229 17.01 4.46 -32.55
CA ILE A 229 17.05 5.84 -33.04
C ILE A 229 18.02 5.94 -34.21
N ARG A 230 18.09 7.09 -34.87
CA ARG A 230 19.08 7.25 -35.94
C ARG A 230 20.47 7.41 -35.34
N PRO A 231 21.53 6.76 -35.87
CA PRO A 231 22.87 6.85 -35.29
C PRO A 231 23.38 8.28 -35.09
N GLU A 232 23.02 9.20 -35.98
CA GLU A 232 23.38 10.62 -35.91
C GLU A 232 22.68 11.40 -34.78
N GLU A 233 21.62 10.84 -34.19
CA GLU A 233 20.90 11.44 -33.06
C GLU A 233 21.56 11.13 -31.71
N PHE A 234 22.52 10.20 -31.66
CA PHE A 234 23.24 9.89 -30.42
C PHE A 234 24.21 11.00 -30.02
N ASN A 235 24.16 11.36 -28.74
CA ASN A 235 25.15 12.19 -28.07
C ASN A 235 25.79 11.39 -26.93
N LEU A 236 26.55 10.36 -27.32
CA LEU A 236 27.15 9.37 -26.45
C LEU A 236 28.68 9.49 -26.44
N THR A 237 29.31 9.02 -25.37
CA THR A 237 30.76 8.79 -25.37
C THR A 237 31.10 7.64 -26.32
N PRO A 238 32.35 7.55 -26.84
CA PRO A 238 32.75 6.45 -27.71
C PRO A 238 32.53 5.06 -27.09
N GLU A 239 32.70 4.96 -25.77
CA GLU A 239 32.41 3.74 -25.00
C GLU A 239 30.91 3.40 -25.01
N ARG A 240 30.03 4.34 -24.65
CA ARG A 240 28.58 4.10 -24.63
C ARG A 240 28.00 3.89 -26.03
N LEU A 241 28.64 4.46 -27.05
CA LEU A 241 28.29 4.25 -28.45
C LEU A 241 28.66 2.82 -28.92
N SER A 242 29.78 2.26 -28.46
CA SER A 242 30.19 0.88 -28.79
C SER A 242 29.27 -0.21 -28.20
N TRP A 243 28.44 0.18 -27.23
CA TRP A 243 27.40 -0.65 -26.63
C TRP A 243 26.09 -0.68 -27.45
N THR A 244 26.01 0.12 -28.52
CA THR A 244 24.85 0.17 -29.43
C THR A 244 25.10 -0.68 -30.68
N TYR A 245 24.03 -1.04 -31.39
CA TYR A 245 24.12 -1.76 -32.66
C TYR A 245 23.16 -1.16 -33.70
N GLU A 246 23.68 -0.60 -34.81
CA GLU A 246 22.87 -0.02 -35.92
C GLU A 246 21.74 0.95 -35.49
N GLY A 247 22.01 1.81 -34.50
CA GLY A 247 21.02 2.74 -33.95
C GLY A 247 20.20 2.18 -32.79
N ILE A 248 20.36 0.90 -32.46
CA ILE A 248 19.66 0.22 -31.37
C ILE A 248 20.45 0.40 -30.08
N ILE A 249 19.77 0.91 -29.06
CA ILE A 249 20.27 1.05 -27.70
C ILE A 249 19.37 0.29 -26.73
N ALA A 250 19.96 -0.31 -25.70
CA ALA A 250 19.28 -1.15 -24.72
C ALA A 250 19.46 -0.57 -23.31
N PHE A 251 18.36 -0.30 -22.61
CA PHE A 251 18.38 0.13 -21.21
C PHE A 251 17.59 -0.82 -20.34
N SER A 252 17.95 -0.94 -19.06
CA SER A 252 17.04 -1.54 -18.10
C SER A 252 15.70 -0.80 -18.12
N LYS A 253 14.61 -1.56 -18.14
CA LYS A 253 13.25 -1.05 -18.02
C LYS A 253 12.95 -0.59 -16.58
N ILE A 254 13.84 -0.84 -15.63
CA ILE A 254 13.57 -0.65 -14.20
C ILE A 254 14.08 0.71 -13.73
N CYS A 255 13.14 1.56 -13.33
CA CYS A 255 13.41 2.93 -12.91
C CYS A 255 14.41 2.97 -11.74
N SER A 256 15.47 3.76 -11.90
CA SER A 256 16.54 3.95 -10.91
C SER A 256 16.11 4.63 -9.60
N HIS A 257 14.88 5.14 -9.54
CA HIS A 257 14.27 5.74 -8.34
C HIS A 257 13.65 4.67 -7.43
N MET A 258 12.50 4.11 -7.83
CA MET A 258 11.67 3.20 -7.03
C MET A 258 11.22 1.94 -7.79
N GLY A 259 11.88 1.60 -8.91
CA GLY A 259 11.75 0.27 -9.51
C GLY A 259 10.55 0.07 -10.44
N CYS A 260 9.75 1.10 -10.68
CA CYS A 260 8.68 1.02 -11.68
C CYS A 260 9.22 0.73 -13.08
N ALA A 261 8.43 0.01 -13.88
CA ALA A 261 8.73 -0.24 -15.28
C ALA A 261 8.59 1.06 -16.12
N VAL A 262 9.70 1.52 -16.68
CA VAL A 262 9.80 2.63 -17.63
C VAL A 262 9.44 2.11 -19.02
N ALA A 263 8.21 2.38 -19.46
CA ALA A 263 7.67 1.83 -20.72
C ALA A 263 7.06 2.89 -21.65
N LEU A 264 6.97 4.15 -21.22
CA LEU A 264 6.41 5.22 -22.03
C LEU A 264 7.54 5.90 -22.81
N TYR A 265 7.57 5.70 -24.13
CA TYR A 265 8.57 6.30 -25.00
C TYR A 265 7.93 7.36 -25.89
N GLU A 266 8.48 8.57 -25.86
CA GLU A 266 8.09 9.66 -26.75
C GLU A 266 9.06 9.72 -27.93
N GLN A 267 8.63 9.20 -29.09
CA GLN A 267 9.48 9.06 -30.29
C GLN A 267 10.01 10.40 -30.82
N THR A 268 9.25 11.49 -30.67
CA THR A 268 9.64 12.81 -31.20
C THR A 268 10.79 13.42 -30.42
N THR A 269 10.74 13.35 -29.09
CA THR A 269 11.72 13.96 -28.18
C THR A 269 12.81 12.97 -27.75
N LYS A 270 12.64 11.68 -28.04
CA LYS A 270 13.51 10.58 -27.60
C LYS A 270 13.58 10.47 -26.07
N HIS A 271 12.48 10.81 -25.39
CA HIS A 271 12.39 10.70 -23.94
C HIS A 271 11.71 9.40 -23.54
N LEU A 272 12.24 8.80 -22.47
CA LEU A 272 11.61 7.71 -21.74
C LEU A 272 11.01 8.23 -20.46
N LEU A 273 9.73 7.94 -20.21
CA LEU A 273 8.99 8.41 -19.05
C LEU A 273 8.62 7.23 -18.15
N CYS A 274 8.90 7.39 -16.86
CA CYS A 274 8.41 6.50 -15.82
C CYS A 274 6.96 6.89 -15.46
N PRO A 275 5.96 6.01 -15.58
CA PRO A 275 4.56 6.35 -15.34
C PRO A 275 4.24 6.63 -13.86
N CYS A 276 5.09 6.17 -12.93
CA CYS A 276 4.81 6.30 -11.49
C CYS A 276 5.03 7.72 -10.96
N HIS A 277 6.20 8.29 -11.22
CA HIS A 277 6.63 9.59 -10.66
C HIS A 277 7.27 10.50 -11.71
N GLN A 278 7.02 10.20 -12.99
CA GLN A 278 7.38 11.04 -14.13
C GLN A 278 8.88 11.36 -14.22
N SER A 279 9.74 10.46 -13.72
CA SER A 279 11.16 10.56 -14.05
C SER A 279 11.34 10.39 -15.55
N THR A 280 12.02 11.36 -16.17
CA THR A 280 12.23 11.40 -17.61
C THR A 280 13.70 11.21 -17.90
N PHE A 281 13.99 10.27 -18.80
CA PHE A 281 15.32 9.87 -19.19
C PHE A 281 15.53 10.17 -20.67
N ASP A 282 16.66 10.80 -21.00
CA ASP A 282 17.03 11.18 -22.35
C ASP A 282 17.80 10.04 -23.03
N VAL A 283 17.16 9.36 -23.99
CA VAL A 283 17.73 8.21 -24.71
C VAL A 283 18.98 8.61 -25.49
N THR A 284 19.04 9.83 -26.02
CA THR A 284 20.18 10.30 -26.83
C THR A 284 21.46 10.46 -26.02
N ARG A 285 21.33 10.59 -24.69
CA ARG A 285 22.43 10.77 -23.73
C ARG A 285 22.48 9.66 -22.69
N ALA A 286 22.45 8.41 -23.14
CA ALA A 286 22.58 7.22 -22.28
C ALA A 286 21.55 7.17 -21.13
N ALA A 287 20.28 7.50 -21.42
CA ALA A 287 19.20 7.57 -20.45
C ALA A 287 19.50 8.50 -19.26
N LYS A 288 20.23 9.59 -19.47
CA LYS A 288 20.46 10.62 -18.46
C LYS A 288 19.13 11.19 -17.96
N VAL A 289 18.98 11.32 -16.64
CA VAL A 289 17.80 11.94 -16.06
C VAL A 289 17.76 13.43 -16.40
N ILE A 290 16.62 13.88 -16.93
CA ILE A 290 16.37 15.29 -17.25
C ILE A 290 15.23 15.90 -16.44
N PHE A 291 14.39 15.07 -15.81
CA PHE A 291 13.27 15.51 -14.98
C PHE A 291 12.86 14.42 -13.98
N GLY A 292 12.17 14.84 -12.92
CA GLY A 292 11.61 13.96 -11.89
C GLY A 292 12.60 13.53 -10.80
N PRO A 293 12.18 12.62 -9.90
CA PRO A 293 12.93 12.29 -8.68
C PRO A 293 14.08 11.28 -8.87
N ALA A 294 14.20 10.62 -10.02
CA ALA A 294 15.35 9.75 -10.28
C ALA A 294 16.66 10.56 -10.25
N ALA A 295 17.67 10.04 -9.57
CA ALA A 295 18.98 10.70 -9.45
C ALA A 295 20.07 10.07 -10.34
N ARG A 296 19.76 8.95 -11.00
CA ARG A 296 20.71 8.17 -11.79
C ARG A 296 20.13 7.80 -13.17
N PRO A 297 20.97 7.72 -14.21
CA PRO A 297 20.54 7.18 -15.50
C PRO A 297 20.04 5.74 -15.36
N LEU A 298 19.32 5.27 -16.38
CA LEU A 298 19.02 3.84 -16.49
C LEU A 298 20.29 3.09 -16.93
N PRO A 299 20.63 1.95 -16.30
CA PRO A 299 21.74 1.12 -16.74
C PRO A 299 21.58 0.73 -18.21
N GLN A 300 22.65 0.90 -18.99
CA GLN A 300 22.67 0.52 -20.41
C GLN A 300 23.25 -0.89 -20.53
N LEU A 301 22.60 -1.74 -21.32
CA LEU A 301 23.11 -3.06 -21.65
C LEU A 301 23.91 -2.96 -22.96
N ALA A 302 25.14 -3.47 -22.96
CA ALA A 302 25.95 -3.56 -24.18
C ALA A 302 25.42 -4.69 -25.06
N ILE A 303 25.09 -4.40 -26.33
CA ILE A 303 24.50 -5.37 -27.26
C ILE A 303 25.33 -5.52 -28.54
N THR A 304 25.24 -6.69 -29.16
CA THR A 304 25.82 -6.99 -30.47
C THR A 304 24.94 -8.02 -31.19
N VAL A 305 25.39 -8.56 -32.32
CA VAL A 305 24.73 -9.67 -33.01
C VAL A 305 25.56 -10.95 -32.92
N ASP A 306 24.88 -12.09 -32.83
CA ASP A 306 25.51 -13.40 -32.97
C ASP A 306 25.75 -13.78 -34.45
N SER A 307 26.33 -14.97 -34.68
CA SER A 307 26.59 -15.49 -36.04
C SER A 307 25.35 -15.74 -36.88
N GLU A 308 24.17 -15.82 -36.26
CA GLU A 308 22.88 -16.03 -36.92
C GLU A 308 22.12 -14.70 -37.15
N GLY A 309 22.69 -13.58 -36.67
CA GLY A 309 22.16 -12.23 -36.81
C GLY A 309 21.13 -11.83 -35.77
N TYR A 310 21.04 -12.55 -34.64
CA TYR A 310 20.17 -12.19 -33.51
C TYR A 310 20.90 -11.28 -32.53
N LEU A 311 20.16 -10.36 -31.90
CA LEU A 311 20.70 -9.50 -30.86
C LEU A 311 21.09 -10.33 -29.63
N VAL A 312 22.31 -10.10 -29.12
CA VAL A 312 22.85 -10.71 -27.90
C VAL A 312 23.49 -9.65 -27.00
N ALA A 313 23.54 -9.92 -25.70
CA ALA A 313 24.29 -9.09 -24.76
C ALA A 313 25.81 -9.33 -24.92
N GLN A 314 26.61 -8.27 -24.96
CA GLN A 314 28.08 -8.37 -24.97
C GLN A 314 28.63 -8.75 -23.58
N ALA A 315 27.97 -8.27 -22.53
CA ALA A 315 28.35 -8.46 -21.14
C ALA A 315 27.12 -8.28 -20.23
N PRO A 316 27.19 -8.71 -18.95
CA PRO A 316 26.24 -8.30 -17.92
C PRO A 316 26.18 -6.77 -17.77
N PHE A 317 25.18 -6.25 -17.06
CA PHE A 317 25.18 -4.85 -16.67
C PHE A 317 26.45 -4.50 -15.87
N ASN A 318 27.02 -3.33 -16.16
CA ASN A 318 28.18 -2.81 -15.44
C ASN A 318 27.81 -2.16 -14.09
N GLU A 319 26.52 -1.96 -13.82
CA GLU A 319 26.00 -1.41 -12.58
C GLU A 319 24.70 -2.14 -12.19
N ALA A 320 24.36 -2.16 -10.91
CA ALA A 320 23.15 -2.82 -10.43
C ALA A 320 21.88 -2.21 -11.07
N VAL A 321 20.88 -3.03 -11.35
CA VAL A 321 19.62 -2.58 -11.95
C VAL A 321 18.64 -2.05 -10.89
N GLY A 322 17.81 -1.07 -11.27
CA GLY A 322 16.73 -0.58 -10.43
C GLY A 322 17.13 0.43 -9.34
N PRO A 323 16.37 0.53 -8.24
CA PRO A 323 16.56 1.50 -7.16
C PRO A 323 17.94 1.48 -6.51
N SER A 324 18.28 2.57 -5.82
CA SER A 324 19.48 2.58 -4.97
C SER A 324 19.26 1.81 -3.67
N PHE A 325 20.34 1.24 -3.14
CA PHE A 325 20.38 0.60 -1.83
C PHE A 325 21.70 0.97 -1.13
N TRP A 326 21.78 0.75 0.18
CA TRP A 326 22.88 1.24 1.04
C TRP A 326 24.27 0.72 0.64
N GLY A 327 24.36 -0.48 0.07
CA GLY A 327 25.61 -1.11 -0.37
C GLY A 327 25.89 -1.01 -1.88
N ARG A 328 25.16 -0.17 -2.62
CA ARG A 328 25.34 -0.04 -4.07
C ARG A 328 26.65 0.71 -4.36
N ASP A 329 27.50 0.14 -5.21
CA ASP A 329 28.65 0.86 -5.75
C ASP A 329 28.18 1.87 -6.81
N SER A 330 28.61 3.12 -6.68
CA SER A 330 28.17 4.25 -7.51
C SER A 330 29.30 4.82 -8.38
N GLN A 331 30.40 4.08 -8.52
CA GLN A 331 31.54 4.43 -9.36
C GLN A 331 31.33 4.08 -10.83
#